data_AF-A0A9E4UBE0-F1
#
_entry.id   AF-A0A9E4UBE0-F1
#
_cell.length_a   1.000
_cell.length_b   1.000
_cell.length_c   1.000
_cell.angle_alpha   90.00
_cell.angle_beta   90.00
_cell.angle_gamma   90.00
#
_symmetry.space_group_name_H-M   'P 1'
#
loop_
_entity.id
_entity.type
_entity.pdbx_description
1 polymer ?
#
loop_
_entity_poly.entity_id
_entity_poly.type
_entity_poly.pdbx_seq_one_letter_code
_entity_poly.pdbx_strand_id
1 'polypeptide(L)'
;MILGYAWLIMASFSTRTFGLDVEGWTLSNWSEFVAPGARPFGRGSYPSIWRVTLNSALISLIMVVLVVGVSSLAGYALSRLNFRGRRGFLSLTLILHAFPSVT
;
A
#
# COMPACT_ATOMS: atom_id res chain seq x y z
N MET A 1 -2.00 10.37 15.96
CA MET A 1 -2.12 9.29 14.95
C MET A 1 -3.50 8.65 14.97
N ILE A 2 -3.94 8.05 16.09
CA ILE A 2 -5.24 7.37 16.21
C ILE A 2 -6.44 8.29 15.89
N LEU A 3 -6.40 9.55 16.32
CA LEU A 3 -7.43 10.55 16.03
C LEU A 3 -7.65 10.80 14.53
N GLY A 4 -6.59 10.77 13.72
CA GLY A 4 -6.70 10.97 12.27
C GLY A 4 -7.36 9.79 11.58
N TYR A 5 -7.05 8.56 12.02
CA TYR A 5 -7.72 7.35 11.53
C TYR A 5 -9.19 7.30 11.94
N ALA A 6 -9.51 7.68 13.18
CA ALA A 6 -10.89 7.78 13.64
C ALA A 6 -11.70 8.77 12.80
N TRP A 7 -11.09 9.91 12.44
CA TRP A 7 -11.71 10.91 11.56
C TRP A 7 -11.96 10.37 10.14
N LEU A 8 -11.01 9.63 9.54
CA LEU A 8 -11.19 9.00 8.23
C LEU A 8 -12.36 8.01 8.22
N ILE A 9 -12.49 7.21 9.29
CA ILE A 9 -13.59 6.26 9.44
C ILE A 9 -14.92 7.01 9.53
N MET A 10 -15.02 8.02 10.39
CA MET A 10 -16.24 8.83 10.54
C MET A 10 -16.61 9.54 9.22
N ALA A 11 -15.62 10.07 8.49
CA ALA A 11 -15.84 10.68 7.19
C ALA A 11 -16.35 9.69 6.13
N SER A 12 -15.96 8.42 6.19
CA SER A 12 -16.42 7.39 5.25
C SER A 12 -17.92 7.09 5.36
N PHE A 13 -18.53 7.33 6.52
CA PHE A 13 -19.97 7.12 6.77
C PHE A 13 -20.81 8.41 6.65
N SER A 14 -20.18 9.54 6.28
CA SER A 14 -20.84 10.84 6.15
C SER A 14 -21.28 11.15 4.72
N THR A 15 -22.40 11.85 4.57
CA THR A 15 -22.93 12.27 3.26
C THR A 15 -22.30 13.58 2.77
N ARG A 16 -21.98 14.48 3.70
CA ARG A 16 -21.18 15.69 3.47
C ARG A 16 -20.31 15.95 4.70
N THR A 17 -19.06 16.31 4.48
CA THR A 17 -18.13 16.62 5.57
C THR A 17 -17.66 18.06 5.38
N PHE A 18 -18.24 19.00 6.11
CA PHE A 18 -17.71 20.36 6.26
C PHE A 18 -16.95 20.41 7.59
N GLY A 19 -15.63 20.23 7.55
CA GLY A 19 -14.80 20.27 8.76
C GLY A 19 -14.95 19.03 9.65
N LEU A 20 -15.20 19.23 10.94
CA LEU A 20 -15.41 18.15 11.94
C LEU A 20 -16.89 17.77 12.11
N ASP A 21 -17.81 18.45 11.42
CA ASP A 21 -19.25 18.20 11.54
C ASP A 21 -19.69 17.18 10.47
N VAL A 22 -20.36 16.13 10.95
CA VAL A 22 -20.74 14.94 10.17
C VAL A 22 -22.25 14.99 9.98
N GLU A 23 -22.71 15.68 8.93
CA GLU A 23 -24.14 15.76 8.61
C GLU A 23 -24.58 14.56 7.75
N GLY A 24 -25.53 13.79 8.31
CA GLY A 24 -26.20 12.69 7.61
C GLY A 24 -25.36 11.41 7.57
N TRP A 25 -25.66 10.49 8.48
CA TRP A 25 -25.13 9.13 8.45
C TRP A 25 -25.73 8.38 7.26
N THR A 26 -24.90 7.99 6.30
CA THR A 26 -25.33 7.19 5.16
C THR A 26 -24.38 6.03 4.87
N LEU A 27 -24.95 4.87 4.53
CA LEU A 27 -24.21 3.72 4.00
C LEU A 27 -24.10 3.75 2.47
N SER A 28 -24.57 4.83 1.82
CA SER A 28 -24.56 4.95 0.36
C SER A 28 -23.14 4.96 -0.20
N ASN A 29 -22.17 5.54 0.52
CA ASN A 29 -20.77 5.51 0.13
C ASN A 29 -20.27 4.07 -0.01
N TRP A 30 -20.55 3.21 0.98
CA TRP A 30 -20.15 1.81 0.95
C TRP A 30 -20.84 1.01 -0.16
N SER A 31 -22.11 1.30 -0.46
CA SER A 31 -22.78 0.65 -1.60
C SER A 31 -22.15 1.03 -2.94
N GLU A 32 -21.66 2.27 -3.10
CA GLU A 32 -20.91 2.70 -4.29
C GLU A 32 -19.53 2.03 -4.40
N PHE A 33 -18.97 1.48 -3.32
CA PHE A 33 -17.72 0.70 -3.35
C PHE A 33 -17.96 -0.81 -3.54
N VAL A 34 -19.03 -1.35 -2.97
CA VAL A 34 -19.33 -2.80 -2.97
C VAL A 34 -20.16 -3.23 -4.19
N ALA A 35 -20.91 -2.32 -4.82
CA ALA A 35 -21.74 -2.66 -5.97
C ALA A 35 -20.91 -3.18 -7.17
N PRO A 36 -21.40 -4.19 -7.92
CA PRO A 36 -20.75 -4.67 -9.13
C PRO A 36 -20.75 -3.56 -10.19
N GLY A 37 -19.63 -2.85 -10.32
CA GLY A 37 -19.53 -1.68 -11.21
C GLY A 37 -19.34 -0.34 -10.51
N ALA A 38 -19.06 -0.34 -9.20
CA ALA A 38 -18.51 0.77 -8.43
C ALA A 38 -17.60 1.69 -9.26
N ARG A 39 -18.12 2.86 -9.65
CA ARG A 39 -17.41 3.92 -10.37
C ARG A 39 -17.32 5.13 -9.43
N PRO A 40 -16.23 5.29 -8.68
CA PRO A 40 -16.07 6.49 -7.89
C PRO A 40 -16.03 7.66 -8.89
N PHE A 41 -16.75 8.74 -8.58
CA PHE A 41 -16.79 10.02 -9.33
C PHE A 41 -17.80 10.19 -10.47
N GLY A 42 -18.75 9.27 -10.71
CA GLY A 42 -20.01 9.56 -11.45
C GLY A 42 -19.92 10.14 -12.88
N ARG A 43 -18.72 10.30 -13.48
CA ARG A 43 -18.51 10.88 -14.80
C ARG A 43 -17.25 10.30 -15.43
N GLY A 44 -17.42 9.56 -16.53
CA GLY A 44 -16.39 9.29 -17.54
C GLY A 44 -15.21 8.38 -17.14
N SER A 45 -15.11 7.22 -17.79
CA SER A 45 -13.86 6.47 -18.07
C SER A 45 -12.94 5.99 -16.93
N TYR A 46 -13.26 6.19 -15.65
CA TYR A 46 -12.44 5.63 -14.56
C TYR A 46 -12.60 4.10 -14.46
N PRO A 47 -11.49 3.33 -14.38
CA PRO A 47 -11.55 1.89 -14.20
C PRO A 47 -12.21 1.56 -12.86
N SER A 48 -13.01 0.48 -12.83
CA SER A 48 -13.66 0.00 -11.60
C SER A 48 -12.66 -0.16 -10.46
N ILE A 49 -13.05 0.26 -9.25
CA ILE A 49 -12.22 0.17 -8.02
C ILE A 49 -11.60 -1.21 -7.90
N TRP A 50 -12.41 -2.25 -8.14
CA TRP A 50 -11.97 -3.64 -8.05
C TRP A 50 -10.87 -4.03 -9.02
N ARG A 51 -10.84 -3.45 -10.23
CA ARG A 51 -9.74 -3.67 -11.18
C ARG A 51 -8.46 -3.00 -10.69
N VAL A 52 -8.56 -1.79 -10.14
CA VAL A 52 -7.40 -1.07 -9.58
C VAL A 52 -6.85 -1.84 -8.38
N THR A 53 -7.72 -2.26 -7.45
CA THR A 53 -7.34 -3.06 -6.29
C THR A 53 -6.72 -4.39 -6.69
N LEU A 54 -7.27 -5.11 -7.67
CA LEU A 54 -6.70 -6.36 -8.16
C LEU A 54 -5.33 -6.16 -8.83
N ASN A 55 -5.17 -5.11 -9.65
CA ASN A 55 -3.90 -4.79 -10.27
C ASN A 55 -2.83 -4.47 -9.22
N SER A 56 -3.14 -3.61 -8.25
CA SER A 56 -2.21 -3.28 -7.16
C SER A 56 -1.91 -4.49 -6.27
N ALA A 57 -2.92 -5.33 -5.99
CA ALA A 57 -2.73 -6.57 -5.23
C ALA A 57 -1.78 -7.52 -5.97
N LEU A 58 -1.99 -7.73 -7.28
CA LEU A 58 -1.13 -8.58 -8.10
C LEU A 58 0.31 -8.06 -8.16
N ILE A 59 0.49 -6.77 -8.39
CA ILE A 59 1.82 -6.14 -8.42
C ILE A 59 2.51 -6.32 -7.06
N SER A 60 1.80 -6.05 -5.95
CA SER A 60 2.35 -6.21 -4.61
C SER A 60 2.72 -7.66 -4.29
N LEU A 61 1.91 -8.62 -4.75
CA LEU A 61 2.18 -10.05 -4.55
C LEU A 61 3.45 -10.48 -5.29
N ILE A 62 3.59 -10.10 -6.57
CA ILE A 62 4.78 -10.39 -7.38
C ILE A 62 6.02 -9.76 -6.74
N MET A 63 5.91 -8.50 -6.30
CA MET A 63 6.98 -7.80 -5.61
C MET A 63 7.43 -8.55 -4.35
N VAL A 64 6.48 -8.98 -3.50
CA VAL A 64 6.77 -9.74 -2.28
C VAL A 64 7.47 -11.05 -2.60
N VAL A 65 6.99 -11.83 -3.58
CA VAL A 65 7.59 -13.11 -3.96
C VAL A 65 9.02 -12.93 -4.43
N LEU A 66 9.27 -11.95 -5.31
CA LEU A 66 10.60 -11.67 -5.83
C LEU A 66 11.55 -11.20 -4.72
N VAL A 67 11.12 -10.25 -3.89
CA VAL A 67 11.93 -9.74 -2.79
C VAL A 67 12.25 -10.84 -1.78
N VAL A 68 11.25 -11.59 -1.31
CA VAL A 68 11.45 -12.67 -0.35
C VAL A 68 12.33 -13.77 -0.95
N GLY A 69 12.13 -14.14 -2.21
CA GLY A 69 12.96 -15.12 -2.90
C GLY A 69 14.43 -14.70 -2.94
N VAL A 70 14.70 -13.52 -3.50
CA VAL A 70 16.08 -13.00 -3.63
C VAL A 70 16.72 -12.78 -2.25
N SER A 71 15.99 -12.17 -1.30
CA SER A 71 16.49 -11.93 0.06
C SER A 71 16.76 -13.23 0.82
N SER A 72 15.95 -14.27 0.61
CA SER A 72 16.15 -15.58 1.26
C SER A 72 17.37 -16.31 0.68
N LEU A 73 17.57 -16.28 -0.64
CA LEU A 73 18.78 -16.84 -1.27
C LEU A 73 20.04 -16.08 -0.84
N ALA A 74 20.00 -14.75 -0.85
CA ALA A 74 21.10 -13.90 -0.40
C ALA A 74 21.39 -14.11 1.10
N GLY A 75 20.34 -14.19 1.93
CA GLY A 75 20.44 -14.44 3.37
C GLY A 75 21.00 -15.83 3.68
N TYR A 76 20.61 -16.86 2.93
CA TYR A 76 21.16 -18.20 3.07
C TYR A 76 22.65 -18.23 2.71
N ALA A 77 23.03 -17.62 1.57
CA ALA A 77 24.42 -17.52 1.16
C ALA A 77 25.27 -16.75 2.19
N LEU A 78 24.80 -15.60 2.69
CA LEU A 78 25.53 -14.83 3.71
C LEU A 78 25.63 -15.53 5.07
N SER A 79 24.63 -16.34 5.45
CA SER A 79 24.60 -16.98 6.77
C SER A 79 25.40 -18.27 6.85
N ARG A 80 25.43 -19.06 5.76
CA ARG A 80 26.04 -20.40 5.75
C ARG A 80 27.33 -20.49 4.92
N LEU A 81 27.54 -19.63 3.93
CA LEU A 81 28.76 -19.62 3.14
C LEU A 81 29.73 -18.57 3.69
N ASN A 82 30.88 -18.99 4.19
CA ASN A 82 31.93 -18.10 4.70
C ASN A 82 32.61 -17.33 3.55
N PHE A 83 31.97 -16.25 3.09
CA PHE A 83 32.52 -15.35 2.07
C PHE A 83 33.48 -14.30 2.68
N ARG A 84 34.67 -14.15 2.08
CA ARG A 84 35.72 -13.18 2.45
C ARG A 84 35.36 -11.68 2.26
N GLY A 85 34.12 -11.36 1.87
CA GLY A 85 33.63 -9.98 1.60
C GLY A 85 32.34 -9.57 2.33
N ARG A 86 31.88 -10.34 3.32
CA ARG A 86 30.57 -10.18 4.00
C ARG A 86 30.33 -8.79 4.59
N ARG A 87 31.36 -8.13 5.16
CA ARG A 87 31.23 -6.79 5.76
C ARG A 87 30.99 -5.70 4.70
N GLY A 88 31.63 -5.81 3.54
CA GLY A 88 31.50 -4.83 2.46
C GLY A 88 30.10 -4.84 1.82
N PHE A 89 29.52 -6.04 1.65
CA PHE A 89 28.15 -6.16 1.10
C PHE A 89 27.11 -5.59 2.06
N LEU A 90 27.24 -5.89 3.36
CA LEU A 90 26.34 -5.34 4.40
C LEU A 90 26.46 -3.81 4.53
N SER A 91 27.68 -3.27 4.50
CA SER A 91 27.86 -1.81 4.55
C SER A 91 27.31 -1.14 3.30
N LEU A 92 27.48 -1.73 2.11
CA LEU A 92 26.95 -1.17 0.86
C LEU A 92 25.42 -1.14 0.87
N THR A 93 24.74 -2.19 1.33
CA THR A 93 23.27 -2.20 1.47
C THR A 93 22.78 -1.17 2.48
N LEU A 94 23.51 -0.98 3.58
CA LEU A 94 23.18 0.04 4.59
C LEU A 94 23.32 1.45 4.02
N ILE A 95 24.40 1.69 3.28
CA ILE A 95 24.66 2.99 2.63
C ILE A 95 23.60 3.26 1.55
N LEU A 96 23.32 2.29 0.68
CA LEU A 96 22.33 2.44 -0.40
C LEU A 96 20.90 2.64 0.13
N HIS A 97 20.55 2.03 1.27
CA HIS A 97 19.25 2.23 1.90
C HIS A 97 19.17 3.53 2.72
N ALA A 98 20.29 3.98 3.30
CA ALA A 98 20.38 5.23 4.04
C ALA A 98 20.42 6.46 3.12
N PHE A 99 20.81 6.29 1.85
CA PHE A 99 20.69 7.35 0.86
C PHE A 99 19.20 7.70 0.70
N PRO A 100 18.82 8.95 1.01
CA PRO A 100 17.43 9.35 0.90
C PRO A 100 17.07 9.32 -0.59
N SER A 101 16.08 8.50 -0.92
CA SER A 101 15.44 8.50 -2.24
C SER A 101 14.67 9.81 -2.39
N VAL A 102 15.39 10.89 -2.70
CA VAL A 102 14.80 12.20 -2.98
C VAL A 102 14.75 12.38 -4.49
N THR A 103 13.60 12.06 -5.07
CA THR A 103 13.00 12.77 -6.22
C THR A 103 11.52 12.45 -6.25
#